data_AF-A0A090RZ59-F1
#
_entry.id   AF-A0A090RZ59-F1
#
_cell.length_a   1.000
_cell.length_b   1.000
_cell.length_c   1.000
_cell.angle_alpha   90.00
_cell.angle_beta   90.00
_cell.angle_gamma   90.00
#
_symmetry.space_group_name_H-M   'P 1'
#
loop_
_entity.id
_entity.type
_entity.pdbx_description
1 polymer ?
#
loop_
_entity_poly.entity_id
_entity_poly.type
_entity_poly.pdbx_seq_one_letter_code
_entity_poly.pdbx_strand_id
1 'polypeptide(L)'
;MSSSVIATPSNGNTQSRQGASLWNRFKPVLWLAPFVLFFYLFQLAPMVWVFFNSFQYDGEFSLDNYLEVFDSSFMIQAFSNSIWLSVWSSVIGLAIAALLVSSLRRVDSRLRDGVIAFTNMSSNFAGVPLAFAFIIILGVNGAVTLLLKQYGLIEGFNLYGKWGLLVIYIYFQIH
;
A
#
# COMPACT_ATOMS: atom_id res chain seq x y z
N MET A 1 82.48 21.39 7.26
CA MET A 1 81.01 21.31 7.17
C MET A 1 80.50 20.74 8.48
N SER A 2 80.24 21.64 9.42
CA SER A 2 79.51 21.41 10.69
C SER A 2 78.02 21.14 10.36
N SER A 3 77.16 20.52 11.16
CA SER A 3 77.17 20.23 12.59
C SER A 3 76.11 19.15 12.87
N SER A 4 76.50 18.08 13.55
CA SER A 4 75.99 17.65 14.85
C SER A 4 74.52 17.91 15.28
N VAL A 5 73.83 16.79 15.61
CA VAL A 5 72.97 16.49 16.79
C VAL A 5 71.44 16.79 16.78
N ILE A 6 70.71 15.81 17.35
CA ILE A 6 69.58 15.84 18.33
C ILE A 6 68.23 15.28 17.84
N ALA A 7 67.71 14.40 18.71
CA ALA A 7 66.47 13.65 18.67
C ALA A 7 65.18 14.48 18.88
N THR A 8 64.09 13.98 18.27
CA THR A 8 62.61 14.02 18.54
C THR A 8 61.96 15.24 19.23
N PRO A 9 60.75 15.65 18.78
CA PRO A 9 59.53 15.15 19.46
C PRO A 9 58.27 14.92 18.59
N SER A 10 57.28 14.34 19.27
CA SER A 10 55.87 14.05 18.97
C SER A 10 55.05 15.05 18.13
N ASN A 11 54.12 14.53 17.31
CA ASN A 11 52.68 14.88 17.25
C ASN A 11 52.09 14.25 15.98
N GLY A 12 51.08 13.39 16.05
CA GLY A 12 49.74 13.77 16.48
C GLY A 12 48.88 13.97 15.23
N ASN A 13 48.43 12.87 14.62
CA ASN A 13 47.30 12.89 13.69
C ASN A 13 46.63 11.51 13.67
N THR A 14 46.15 11.11 14.84
CA THR A 14 44.87 10.40 14.94
C THR A 14 43.88 11.22 14.14
N GLN A 15 43.60 10.79 12.92
CA GLN A 15 42.52 11.29 12.09
C GLN A 15 41.29 11.37 12.98
N SER A 16 40.92 12.61 13.29
CA SER A 16 39.71 12.94 14.00
C SER A 16 38.59 12.23 13.26
N ARG A 17 38.03 11.19 13.90
CA ARG A 17 36.67 10.72 13.62
C ARG A 17 35.78 11.95 13.81
N GLN A 18 35.58 12.71 12.74
CA GLN A 18 34.61 13.77 12.69
C GLN A 18 33.29 13.10 13.03
N GLY A 19 32.84 13.32 14.27
CA GLY A 19 31.49 12.97 14.67
C GLY A 19 30.59 13.66 13.66
N ALA A 20 29.96 12.87 12.79
CA ALA A 20 28.96 13.36 11.86
C ALA A 20 27.88 14.01 12.72
N SER A 21 27.97 15.34 12.84
CA SER A 21 27.12 16.09 13.74
C SER A 21 25.68 15.86 13.29
N LEU A 22 24.80 15.52 14.23
CA LEU A 22 23.38 15.31 13.99
C LEU A 22 22.77 16.47 13.17
N TRP A 23 23.33 17.67 13.31
CA TRP A 23 22.97 18.87 12.56
C TRP A 23 23.13 18.74 11.03
N ASN A 24 24.16 18.05 10.54
CA ASN A 24 24.33 17.81 9.10
C ASN A 24 23.34 16.77 8.56
N ARG A 25 22.74 15.93 9.42
CA ARG A 25 21.62 15.05 9.04
C ARG A 25 20.26 15.76 9.01
N PHE A 26 20.09 16.89 9.71
CA PHE A 26 18.85 17.66 9.72
C PHE A 26 18.74 18.71 8.60
N LYS A 27 19.86 19.11 7.97
CA LYS A 27 19.83 20.02 6.81
C LYS A 27 18.99 19.50 5.63
N PRO A 28 19.05 18.21 5.23
CA PRO A 28 18.17 17.64 4.21
C PRO A 28 16.68 17.64 4.62
N VAL A 29 16.40 17.41 5.91
CA VAL A 29 15.03 17.42 6.45
C VAL A 29 14.43 18.82 6.38
N LEU A 30 15.24 19.86 6.60
CA LEU A 30 14.80 21.25 6.46
C LEU A 30 14.40 21.61 5.02
N TRP A 31 15.09 21.04 4.02
CA TRP A 31 14.75 21.22 2.61
C TRP A 31 13.50 20.42 2.19
N LEU A 32 13.25 19.28 2.84
CA LEU A 32 12.04 18.48 2.65
C LEU A 32 10.85 19.00 3.46
N ALA A 33 11.08 19.79 4.50
CA ALA A 33 10.05 20.32 5.39
C ALA A 33 8.88 21.01 4.66
N PRO A 34 9.08 21.92 3.69
CA PRO A 34 7.95 22.53 2.98
C PRO A 34 7.14 21.52 2.16
N PHE A 35 7.78 20.52 1.55
CA PHE A 35 7.10 19.45 0.82
C PHE A 35 6.28 18.57 1.77
N VAL A 36 6.87 18.14 2.88
CA VAL A 36 6.22 17.31 3.91
C VAL A 36 5.05 18.06 4.55
N LEU A 37 5.24 19.34 4.88
CA LEU A 37 4.18 20.18 5.43
C LEU A 37 3.01 20.32 4.44
N PHE A 38 3.29 20.62 3.17
CA PHE A 38 2.26 20.72 2.14
C PHE A 38 1.50 19.40 1.96
N PHE A 39 2.23 18.28 1.90
CA PHE A 39 1.66 16.94 1.78
C PHE A 39 0.69 16.62 2.93
N TYR A 40 1.14 16.79 4.18
CA TYR A 40 0.29 16.54 5.34
C TYR A 40 -0.86 17.53 5.45
N LEU A 41 -0.68 18.80 5.08
CA LEU A 41 -1.75 19.78 5.10
C LEU A 41 -2.85 19.37 4.11
N PHE A 42 -2.50 19.01 2.88
CA PHE A 42 -3.48 18.56 1.88
C PHE A 42 -4.12 17.22 2.21
N GLN A 43 -3.43 16.33 2.92
CA GLN A 43 -3.99 15.06 3.36
C GLN A 43 -4.90 15.20 4.58
N LEU A 44 -4.47 15.97 5.58
CA LEU A 44 -5.18 16.10 6.85
C LEU A 44 -6.29 17.14 6.80
N ALA A 45 -6.17 18.20 6.02
CA ALA A 45 -7.21 19.22 5.89
C ALA A 45 -8.59 18.65 5.53
N PRO A 46 -8.75 17.81 4.47
CA PRO A 46 -10.04 17.21 4.16
C PRO A 46 -10.48 16.23 5.26
N MET A 47 -9.57 15.49 5.89
CA MET A 47 -9.92 14.58 6.98
C MET A 47 -10.49 15.33 8.19
N VAL A 48 -9.84 16.43 8.58
CA VAL A 48 -10.29 17.30 9.67
C VAL A 48 -11.62 17.97 9.32
N TRP A 49 -11.77 18.43 8.08
CA TRP A 49 -13.02 19.01 7.60
C TRP A 49 -14.17 18.01 7.64
N VAL A 50 -13.97 16.78 7.15
CA VAL A 50 -14.97 15.70 7.25
C VAL A 50 -15.27 15.35 8.70
N PHE A 51 -14.25 15.29 9.56
CA PHE A 51 -14.41 14.99 10.98
C PHE A 51 -15.26 16.02 11.72
N PHE A 52 -15.11 17.32 11.44
CA PHE A 52 -15.98 18.33 12.05
C PHE A 52 -17.38 18.30 11.44
N ASN A 53 -17.51 18.10 10.12
CA ASN A 53 -18.82 17.99 9.48
C ASN A 53 -19.60 16.74 9.90
N SER A 54 -18.95 15.66 10.33
CA SER A 54 -19.67 14.46 10.77
C SER A 54 -20.48 14.68 12.05
N PHE A 55 -20.12 15.68 12.87
CA PHE A 55 -20.91 16.11 14.02
C PHE A 55 -21.93 17.19 13.69
N GLN A 56 -21.98 17.69 12.46
CA GLN A 56 -22.96 18.68 12.05
C GLN A 56 -24.16 18.00 11.39
N TYR A 57 -25.35 18.25 11.91
CA TYR A 57 -26.61 17.76 11.35
C TYR A 57 -27.57 18.96 11.23
N ASP A 58 -28.02 19.27 10.01
CA ASP A 58 -28.91 20.42 9.72
C ASP A 58 -28.47 21.78 10.30
N GLY A 59 -27.17 21.98 10.50
CA GLY A 59 -26.65 23.24 11.04
C GLY A 59 -26.52 23.29 12.57
N GLU A 60 -26.85 22.21 13.27
CA GLU A 60 -26.55 22.04 14.71
C GLU A 60 -25.55 20.91 14.96
N PHE A 61 -24.90 20.93 16.12
CA PHE A 61 -24.01 19.86 16.55
C PHE A 61 -24.85 18.69 17.05
N SER A 62 -24.86 17.57 16.32
CA SER A 62 -25.62 16.37 16.68
C SER A 62 -24.82 15.08 16.43
N LEU A 63 -25.16 14.05 17.21
CA LEU A 63 -24.69 12.67 17.03
C LEU A 63 -25.66 11.82 16.19
N ASP A 64 -26.76 12.41 15.70
CA ASP A 64 -27.79 11.70 14.94
C ASP A 64 -27.24 11.05 13.66
N ASN A 65 -26.27 11.68 12.99
CA ASN A 65 -25.53 11.10 11.87
C ASN A 65 -24.96 9.70 12.21
N TYR A 66 -24.44 9.53 13.42
CA TYR A 66 -23.86 8.25 13.84
C TYR A 66 -24.94 7.23 14.18
N LEU A 67 -26.01 7.66 14.85
CA LEU A 67 -27.14 6.79 15.18
C LEU A 67 -27.81 6.26 13.92
N GLU A 68 -28.01 7.10 12.90
CA GLU A 68 -28.58 6.70 11.60
C GLU A 68 -27.72 5.65 10.89
N VAL A 69 -26.39 5.78 10.97
CA VAL A 69 -25.46 4.78 10.42
C VAL A 69 -25.57 3.43 11.13
N PHE A 70 -25.77 3.43 12.45
CA PHE A 70 -25.94 2.20 13.23
C PHE A 70 -27.35 1.60 13.12
N ASP A 71 -28.38 2.41 12.92
CA ASP A 71 -29.75 1.92 12.71
C ASP A 71 -29.96 1.37 11.30
N SER A 72 -29.16 1.81 10.33
CA SER A 72 -29.21 1.31 8.96
C SER A 72 -28.63 -0.11 8.86
N SER A 73 -29.52 -1.10 8.75
CA SER A 73 -29.15 -2.50 8.50
C SER A 73 -28.28 -2.69 7.26
N PHE A 74 -28.45 -1.85 6.24
CA PHE A 74 -27.63 -1.83 5.03
C PHE A 74 -26.19 -1.37 5.33
N MET A 75 -26.00 -0.32 6.12
CA MET A 75 -24.67 0.16 6.50
C MET A 75 -23.92 -0.87 7.33
N ILE A 76 -24.57 -1.45 8.35
CA ILE A 76 -23.98 -2.53 9.15
C ILE A 76 -23.61 -3.74 8.29
N GLN A 77 -24.49 -4.12 7.35
CA GLN A 77 -24.20 -5.22 6.44
C GLN A 77 -22.98 -4.91 5.54
N ALA A 78 -22.88 -3.68 5.03
CA ALA A 78 -21.74 -3.23 4.25
C ALA A 78 -20.45 -3.30 5.08
N PHE A 79 -20.44 -2.76 6.30
CA PHE A 79 -19.29 -2.84 7.20
C PHE A 79 -18.87 -4.28 7.50
N SER A 80 -19.83 -5.15 7.82
CA SER A 80 -19.57 -6.57 8.09
C SER A 80 -18.97 -7.29 6.87
N ASN A 81 -19.51 -7.03 5.68
CA ASN A 81 -18.97 -7.56 4.43
C ASN A 81 -17.55 -7.05 4.15
N SER A 82 -17.27 -5.77 4.40
CA SER A 82 -15.94 -5.18 4.24
C SER A 82 -14.91 -5.79 5.19
N ILE A 83 -15.28 -5.99 6.47
CA ILE A 83 -14.42 -6.65 7.46
C ILE A 83 -14.15 -8.10 7.06
N TRP A 84 -15.20 -8.83 6.66
CA TRP A 84 -15.06 -10.21 6.21
C TRP A 84 -14.15 -10.29 4.98
N LEU A 85 -14.35 -9.42 3.99
CA LEU A 85 -13.53 -9.37 2.78
C LEU A 85 -12.07 -9.05 3.11
N SER A 86 -11.80 -8.04 3.94
CA SER A 86 -10.43 -7.63 4.25
C SER A 86 -9.65 -8.68 5.05
N VAL A 87 -10.31 -9.35 6.00
CA VAL A 87 -9.68 -10.43 6.78
C VAL A 87 -9.34 -11.61 5.88
N TRP A 88 -10.29 -12.08 5.06
CA TRP A 88 -10.03 -13.22 4.20
C TRP A 88 -9.06 -12.89 3.06
N SER A 89 -9.16 -11.71 2.46
CA SER A 89 -8.24 -11.28 1.40
C SER A 89 -6.82 -11.14 1.93
N SER A 90 -6.64 -10.59 3.13
CA SER A 90 -5.31 -10.40 3.72
C SER A 90 -4.66 -11.71 4.11
N VAL A 91 -5.40 -12.63 4.74
CA VAL A 91 -4.87 -13.94 5.14
C VAL A 91 -4.47 -14.76 3.91
N ILE A 92 -5.36 -14.84 2.91
CA ILE A 92 -5.09 -15.62 1.69
C ILE A 92 -3.99 -14.95 0.87
N GLY A 93 -4.05 -13.63 0.70
CA GLY A 93 -3.04 -12.85 -0.03
C GLY A 93 -1.66 -12.98 0.62
N LEU A 94 -1.57 -12.88 1.95
CA LEU A 94 -0.33 -13.08 2.70
C LEU A 94 0.21 -14.51 2.53
N ALA A 95 -0.63 -15.53 2.62
CA ALA A 95 -0.23 -16.92 2.46
C ALA A 95 0.34 -17.17 1.05
N ILE A 96 -0.37 -16.71 0.01
CA ILE A 96 0.08 -16.83 -1.39
C ILE A 96 1.38 -16.05 -1.61
N ALA A 97 1.46 -14.80 -1.13
CA ALA A 97 2.66 -13.98 -1.25
C ALA A 97 3.87 -14.63 -0.54
N ALA A 98 3.68 -15.16 0.66
CA ALA A 98 4.74 -15.87 1.40
C ALA A 98 5.22 -17.12 0.66
N LEU A 99 4.31 -17.90 0.08
CA LEU A 99 4.65 -19.06 -0.74
C LEU A 99 5.40 -18.66 -2.02
N LEU A 100 4.93 -17.63 -2.73
CA LEU A 100 5.57 -17.13 -3.94
C LEU A 100 6.97 -16.59 -3.64
N VAL A 101 7.14 -15.74 -2.62
CA VAL A 101 8.44 -15.17 -2.24
C VAL A 101 9.41 -16.26 -1.78
N SER A 102 8.95 -17.23 -1.00
CA SER A 102 9.79 -18.35 -0.55
C SER A 102 10.23 -19.25 -1.70
N SER A 103 9.36 -19.47 -2.69
CA SER A 103 9.67 -20.22 -3.92
C SER A 103 10.66 -19.44 -4.80
N LEU A 104 10.42 -18.15 -5.03
CA LEU A 104 11.24 -17.31 -5.91
C LEU A 104 12.68 -17.18 -5.40
N ARG A 105 12.91 -17.31 -4.09
CA ARG A 105 14.25 -17.33 -3.50
C ARG A 105 15.10 -18.54 -3.93
N ARG A 106 14.49 -19.58 -4.50
CA ARG A 106 15.16 -20.79 -5.02
C ARG A 106 15.24 -20.84 -6.56
N VAL A 107 14.76 -19.81 -7.26
CA VAL A 107 14.61 -19.79 -8.73
C VAL A 107 15.63 -18.85 -9.38
N ASP A 108 16.14 -19.23 -10.56
CA ASP A 108 17.19 -18.51 -11.30
C ASP A 108 16.87 -17.03 -11.64
N SER A 109 17.93 -16.22 -11.82
CA SER A 109 17.89 -14.76 -11.98
C SER A 109 16.88 -14.24 -13.01
N ARG A 110 16.63 -14.96 -14.10
CA ARG A 110 15.74 -14.50 -15.19
C ARG A 110 14.27 -14.41 -14.81
N LEU A 111 13.77 -15.36 -14.01
CA LEU A 111 12.39 -15.32 -13.52
C LEU A 111 12.23 -14.25 -12.43
N ARG A 112 13.26 -14.04 -11.61
CA ARG A 112 13.29 -12.94 -10.63
C ARG A 112 13.20 -11.57 -11.32
N ASP A 113 13.97 -11.35 -12.38
CA ASP A 113 13.97 -10.09 -13.12
C ASP A 113 12.61 -9.85 -13.82
N GLY A 114 12.01 -10.91 -14.37
CA GLY A 114 10.66 -10.86 -14.95
C GLY A 114 9.58 -10.52 -13.91
N VAL A 115 9.62 -11.13 -12.73
CA VAL A 115 8.68 -10.82 -11.63
C VAL A 115 8.87 -9.39 -11.14
N ILE A 116 10.10 -8.91 -10.95
CA ILE A 116 10.37 -7.53 -10.55
C ILE A 116 9.85 -6.52 -11.59
N ALA A 117 10.07 -6.80 -12.88
CA ALA A 117 9.57 -5.96 -13.96
C ALA A 117 8.03 -5.95 -14.00
N PHE A 118 7.39 -7.11 -13.84
CA PHE A 118 5.94 -7.22 -13.77
C PHE A 118 5.38 -6.46 -12.57
N THR A 119 5.93 -6.65 -11.36
CA THR A 119 5.51 -5.91 -10.16
C THR A 119 5.66 -4.40 -10.34
N ASN A 120 6.80 -3.92 -10.84
CA ASN A 120 7.00 -2.48 -11.09
C ASN A 120 6.00 -1.92 -12.11
N MET A 121 5.72 -2.63 -13.20
CA MET A 121 4.72 -2.23 -14.19
C MET A 121 3.32 -2.21 -13.56
N SER A 122 2.98 -3.29 -12.86
CA SER A 122 1.71 -3.49 -12.16
C SER A 122 1.47 -2.33 -11.18
N SER A 123 2.40 -2.01 -10.28
CA SER A 123 2.28 -0.93 -9.28
C SER A 123 2.08 0.47 -9.88
N ASN A 124 2.44 0.66 -11.15
CA ASN A 124 2.18 1.92 -11.87
C ASN A 124 0.83 1.94 -12.58
N PHE A 125 0.14 0.81 -12.75
CA PHE A 125 -1.24 0.79 -13.22
C PHE A 125 -2.18 1.26 -12.10
N ALA A 126 -2.75 2.45 -12.28
CA ALA A 126 -3.78 2.97 -11.39
C ALA A 126 -4.94 1.97 -11.23
N GLY A 127 -5.48 1.85 -10.01
CA GLY A 127 -6.46 0.83 -9.67
C GLY A 127 -7.78 0.88 -10.47
N VAL A 128 -8.15 2.06 -10.98
CA VAL A 128 -9.41 2.25 -11.73
C VAL A 128 -9.40 1.51 -13.09
N PRO A 129 -8.42 1.74 -13.99
CA PRO A 129 -8.27 0.93 -15.20
C PRO A 129 -8.17 -0.57 -14.95
N LEU A 130 -7.48 -0.97 -13.88
CA LEU A 130 -7.26 -2.37 -13.54
C LEU A 130 -8.56 -3.07 -13.13
N ALA A 131 -9.39 -2.41 -12.32
CA ALA A 131 -10.73 -2.89 -11.97
C ALA A 131 -11.62 -3.06 -13.21
N PHE A 132 -11.55 -2.10 -14.16
CA PHE A 132 -12.27 -2.21 -15.43
C PHE A 132 -11.83 -3.42 -16.27
N ALA A 133 -10.54 -3.71 -16.34
CA ALA A 133 -10.04 -4.89 -17.04
C ALA A 133 -10.61 -6.19 -16.43
N PHE A 134 -10.67 -6.28 -15.09
CA PHE A 134 -11.32 -7.42 -14.42
C PHE A 134 -12.81 -7.51 -14.73
N ILE A 135 -13.53 -6.40 -14.79
CA ILE A 135 -14.96 -6.39 -15.16
C ILE A 135 -15.15 -6.90 -16.59
N ILE A 136 -14.29 -6.52 -17.54
CA ILE A 136 -14.39 -6.96 -18.94
C ILE A 136 -14.04 -8.44 -19.08
N ILE A 137 -13.04 -8.93 -18.35
CA ILE A 137 -12.54 -10.30 -18.49
C ILE A 137 -13.40 -11.30 -17.68
N LEU A 138 -13.72 -10.95 -16.43
CA LEU A 138 -14.39 -11.81 -15.44
C LEU A 138 -15.83 -11.37 -15.11
N GLY A 139 -16.36 -10.33 -15.74
CA GLY A 139 -17.76 -9.91 -15.53
C GLY A 139 -18.76 -10.98 -15.92
N VAL A 140 -20.05 -10.71 -15.67
CA VAL A 140 -21.15 -11.67 -15.97
C VAL A 140 -21.15 -12.16 -17.43
N ASN A 141 -20.76 -11.27 -18.36
CA ASN A 141 -20.58 -11.54 -19.79
C ASN A 141 -19.11 -11.45 -20.23
N GLY A 142 -18.16 -11.61 -19.29
CA GLY A 142 -16.74 -11.56 -19.61
C GLY A 142 -16.28 -12.79 -20.37
N ALA A 143 -15.24 -12.63 -21.19
CA ALA A 143 -14.72 -13.72 -22.03
C ALA A 143 -14.36 -14.97 -21.22
N VAL A 144 -13.72 -14.80 -20.05
CA VAL A 144 -13.31 -15.91 -19.18
C VAL A 144 -14.52 -16.52 -18.48
N THR A 145 -15.47 -15.71 -18.00
CA THR A 145 -16.70 -16.20 -17.37
C THR A 145 -17.54 -17.05 -18.33
N LEU A 146 -17.65 -16.62 -19.60
CA LEU A 146 -18.37 -17.36 -20.63
C LEU A 146 -17.66 -18.67 -20.99
N LEU A 147 -16.33 -18.66 -21.10
CA LEU A 147 -15.55 -19.88 -21.32
C LEU A 147 -15.71 -20.88 -20.16
N LEU A 148 -15.62 -20.43 -18.90
CA LEU A 148 -15.75 -21.33 -17.76
C LEU A 148 -17.19 -21.87 -17.59
N LYS A 149 -18.20 -21.10 -18.00
CA LYS A 149 -19.58 -21.59 -18.14
C LYS A 149 -19.70 -22.66 -19.23
N GLN A 150 -19.05 -22.45 -20.38
CA GLN A 150 -19.05 -23.40 -21.50
C GLN A 150 -18.38 -24.74 -21.13
N TYR A 151 -17.34 -24.71 -20.29
CA TYR A 151 -16.70 -25.91 -19.75
C TYR A 151 -17.47 -26.56 -18.58
N GLY A 152 -18.61 -26.00 -18.16
CA GLY A 152 -19.43 -26.55 -17.07
C GLY A 152 -18.80 -26.44 -15.68
N LEU A 153 -17.73 -25.65 -15.53
CA LEU A 153 -17.01 -25.51 -14.27
C LEU A 153 -17.72 -24.54 -13.29
N ILE A 154 -18.55 -23.64 -13.81
CA ILE A 154 -19.27 -22.66 -12.99
C ILE A 154 -20.61 -22.30 -13.64
N GLU A 155 -21.71 -22.55 -12.93
CA GLU A 155 -23.06 -22.21 -13.42
C GLU A 155 -23.50 -20.79 -13.00
N GLY A 156 -22.95 -20.28 -11.90
CA GLY A 156 -23.42 -19.06 -11.23
C GLY A 156 -22.33 -18.03 -10.87
N PHE A 157 -21.17 -18.04 -11.54
CA PHE A 157 -20.12 -17.08 -11.21
C PHE A 157 -20.61 -15.63 -11.44
N ASN A 158 -20.56 -14.84 -10.37
CA ASN A 158 -20.87 -13.42 -10.41
C ASN A 158 -19.70 -12.66 -9.79
N LEU A 159 -19.05 -11.83 -10.61
CA LEU A 159 -17.94 -10.96 -10.19
C LEU A 159 -18.34 -10.01 -9.04
N TYR A 160 -19.60 -9.56 -9.05
CA TYR A 160 -20.16 -8.69 -8.03
C TYR A 160 -20.64 -9.47 -6.79
N GLY A 161 -20.62 -10.80 -6.84
CA GLY A 161 -20.92 -11.66 -5.70
C GLY A 161 -19.74 -11.75 -4.74
N LYS A 162 -20.00 -12.28 -3.53
CA LYS A 162 -19.03 -12.41 -2.44
C LYS A 162 -17.71 -13.06 -2.87
N TRP A 163 -17.78 -14.10 -3.71
CA TRP A 163 -16.60 -14.83 -4.21
C TRP A 163 -15.83 -14.08 -5.30
N GLY A 164 -16.54 -13.40 -6.21
CA GLY A 164 -15.90 -12.59 -7.25
C GLY A 164 -15.17 -11.39 -6.67
N LEU A 165 -15.81 -10.70 -5.72
CA LEU A 165 -15.19 -9.61 -4.97
C LEU A 165 -13.97 -10.09 -4.19
N LEU A 166 -14.06 -11.24 -3.51
CA LEU A 166 -12.93 -11.80 -2.77
C LEU A 166 -11.70 -12.04 -3.67
N VAL A 167 -11.89 -12.59 -4.88
CA VAL A 167 -10.80 -12.82 -5.84
C VAL A 167 -10.14 -11.50 -6.27
N ILE A 168 -10.94 -10.48 -6.59
CA ILE A 168 -10.42 -9.15 -6.94
C ILE A 168 -9.64 -8.53 -5.77
N TYR A 169 -10.18 -8.64 -4.55
CA TYR A 169 -9.54 -8.11 -3.34
C TYR A 169 -8.22 -8.81 -3.01
N ILE A 170 -8.15 -10.14 -3.14
CA ILE A 170 -6.90 -10.90 -2.98
C ILE A 170 -5.84 -10.42 -3.98
N TYR A 171 -6.25 -10.18 -5.24
CA TYR A 171 -5.33 -9.67 -6.25
C TYR A 171 -4.80 -8.27 -5.89
N PHE A 172 -5.67 -7.34 -5.50
CA PHE A 172 -5.23 -6.00 -5.06
C PHE A 172 -4.36 -6.03 -3.80
N GLN A 173 -4.49 -7.06 -2.96
CA GLN A 173 -3.67 -7.20 -1.76
C GLN A 173 -2.25 -7.71 -2.04
N ILE A 174 -2.06 -8.47 -3.13
CA ILE A 174 -0.76 -9.03 -3.52
C ILE A 174 0.07 -8.01 -4.32
N HIS A 175 -0.63 -7.10 -5.00
CA HIS A 175 -0.07 -6.06 -5.83
C HIS A 175 0.61 -4.95 -5.01
#